data_AF-A0A660VXU9-F1
#
_entry.id   AF-A0A660VXU9-F1
#
_cell.length_a   1.000
_cell.length_b   1.000
_cell.length_c   1.000
_cell.angle_alpha   90.00
_cell.angle_beta   90.00
_cell.angle_gamma   90.00
#
_symmetry.space_group_name_H-M   'P 1'
#
loop_
_entity.id
_entity.type
_entity.pdbx_description
1 polymer ?
#
loop_
_entity_poly.entity_id
_entity_poly.type
_entity_poly.pdbx_seq_one_letter_code
_entity_poly.pdbx_strand_id
1 'polypeptide(L)'
;MIRLYRSLVATEVLLWIAVAWTGASAGHSGEAMALHLRLALLGTLFAAVVHTLPFFFLMGSFYWLKACVQQAEGDPAWLVRHKRWVASPALPSLLGAALATVALALSGGLLSEGRASAGTHAAVALAALLVHVYAAACVPPQMRRITALLGEVRACLPPADELIARSRSPAARAADPTFGRPLRSLLTLAPQPMLLWLYLRYGTDGLGAPAWPFLLASLALVLWALRYRHRAAEAALGAPPR
;
A
#
# COMPACT_ATOMS: atom_id res chain seq x y z
N MET A 1 -0.10 -6.27 -15.26
CA MET A 1 0.03 -5.43 -14.04
C MET A 1 0.48 -4.00 -14.33
N ILE A 2 1.63 -3.74 -14.99
CA ILE A 2 2.11 -2.36 -15.24
C ILE A 2 1.13 -1.50 -16.06
N ARG A 3 0.52 -2.07 -17.11
CA ARG A 3 -0.51 -1.37 -17.90
C ARG A 3 -1.72 -1.01 -17.03
N LEU A 4 -2.21 -1.95 -16.22
CA LEU A 4 -3.29 -1.74 -15.26
C LEU A 4 -2.95 -0.62 -14.27
N TYR A 5 -1.77 -0.66 -13.63
CA TYR A 5 -1.35 0.39 -12.70
C TYR A 5 -1.28 1.77 -13.37
N ARG A 6 -0.75 1.87 -14.59
CA ARG A 6 -0.74 3.13 -15.35
C ARG A 6 -2.13 3.67 -15.62
N SER A 7 -3.06 2.80 -16.04
CA SER A 7 -4.45 3.18 -16.27
C SER A 7 -5.11 3.65 -14.97
N LEU A 8 -4.90 2.92 -13.87
CA LEU A 8 -5.42 3.27 -12.55
C LEU A 8 -4.90 4.62 -12.06
N VAL A 9 -3.59 4.87 -12.15
CA VAL A 9 -3.01 6.17 -11.75
C VAL A 9 -3.47 7.30 -12.67
N ALA A 10 -3.66 7.05 -13.97
CA ALA A 10 -4.24 8.06 -14.86
C ALA A 10 -5.68 8.41 -14.46
N THR A 11 -6.50 7.41 -14.14
CA THR A 11 -7.86 7.60 -13.60
C THR A 11 -7.83 8.37 -12.28
N GLU A 12 -6.87 8.06 -11.41
CA GLU A 12 -6.67 8.76 -10.13
C GLU A 12 -6.34 10.23 -10.33
N VAL A 13 -5.42 10.56 -11.25
CA VAL A 13 -5.09 11.95 -11.60
C VAL A 13 -6.31 12.70 -12.13
N LEU A 14 -7.09 12.08 -13.02
CA LEU A 14 -8.33 12.68 -13.53
C LEU A 14 -9.36 12.91 -12.42
N LEU A 15 -9.45 11.98 -11.47
CA LEU A 15 -10.32 12.11 -10.31
C LEU A 15 -9.88 13.27 -9.41
N TRP A 16 -8.58 13.43 -9.16
CA TRP A 16 -8.06 14.58 -8.41
C TRP A 16 -8.28 15.92 -9.12
N ILE A 17 -8.18 15.95 -10.46
CA ILE A 17 -8.54 17.14 -11.25
C ILE A 17 -10.03 17.47 -11.06
N ALA A 18 -10.91 16.46 -11.09
CA ALA A 18 -12.34 16.65 -10.85
C ALA A 18 -12.64 17.14 -9.41
N VAL A 19 -11.91 16.62 -8.41
CA VAL A 19 -11.98 17.10 -7.02
C VAL A 19 -11.57 18.57 -6.92
N ALA A 20 -10.46 18.95 -7.55
CA ALA A 20 -9.98 20.33 -7.55
C ALA A 20 -10.98 21.28 -8.25
N TRP A 21 -11.53 20.86 -9.39
CA TRP A 21 -12.53 21.63 -10.14
C TRP A 21 -13.81 21.87 -9.32
N THR A 22 -14.34 20.82 -8.70
CA THR A 22 -15.53 20.91 -7.86
C THR A 22 -15.25 21.70 -6.57
N GLY A 23 -14.04 21.62 -6.02
CA GLY A 23 -13.60 22.43 -4.87
C GLY A 23 -13.56 23.92 -5.17
N ALA A 24 -13.08 24.32 -6.35
CA ALA A 24 -13.12 25.72 -6.80
C ALA A 24 -14.56 26.25 -6.94
N SER A 25 -15.49 25.35 -7.27
CA SER A 25 -16.92 25.68 -7.42
C SER A 25 -17.69 25.62 -6.08
N ALA A 26 -17.16 24.91 -5.07
CA ALA A 26 -17.84 24.63 -3.80
C ALA A 26 -18.15 25.88 -2.96
N GLY A 27 -17.45 26.98 -3.18
CA GLY A 27 -17.76 28.28 -2.53
C GLY A 27 -19.06 28.93 -3.02
N HIS A 28 -19.68 28.44 -4.10
CA HIS A 28 -20.81 29.08 -4.77
C HIS A 28 -22.15 28.36 -4.57
N SER A 29 -22.15 27.07 -4.19
CA SER A 29 -23.39 26.33 -3.92
C SER A 29 -23.17 25.11 -3.00
N GLY A 30 -24.18 24.78 -2.19
CA GLY A 30 -24.16 23.58 -1.34
C GLY A 30 -24.11 22.27 -2.15
N GLU A 31 -24.66 22.24 -3.36
CA GLU A 31 -24.57 21.10 -4.26
C GLU A 31 -23.13 20.85 -4.74
N ALA A 32 -22.39 21.91 -5.08
CA ALA A 32 -21.00 21.81 -5.49
C ALA A 32 -20.11 21.32 -4.33
N MET A 33 -20.39 21.75 -3.10
CA MET A 33 -19.73 21.25 -1.90
C MET A 33 -19.99 19.74 -1.69
N ALA A 34 -21.25 19.32 -1.75
CA ALA A 34 -21.59 17.90 -1.60
C ALA A 34 -20.92 17.02 -2.67
N LEU A 35 -20.83 17.50 -3.91
CA LEU A 35 -20.13 16.80 -4.98
C LEU A 35 -18.62 16.75 -4.73
N HIS A 36 -18.00 17.85 -4.30
CA HIS A 36 -16.58 17.91 -3.95
C HIS A 36 -16.22 16.88 -2.88
N LEU A 37 -17.00 16.82 -1.79
CA LEU A 37 -16.79 15.86 -0.70
C LEU A 37 -16.91 14.41 -1.17
N ARG A 38 -17.91 14.08 -2.00
CA ARG A 38 -18.10 12.74 -2.56
C ARG A 38 -16.94 12.32 -3.47
N LEU A 39 -16.52 13.22 -4.36
CA LEU A 39 -15.38 12.97 -5.25
C LEU A 39 -14.07 12.87 -4.46
N ALA A 40 -13.89 13.67 -3.41
CA ALA A 40 -12.72 13.59 -2.55
C ALA A 40 -12.66 12.25 -1.81
N LEU A 41 -13.78 11.76 -1.26
CA LEU A 41 -13.86 10.45 -0.62
C LEU A 41 -13.54 9.33 -1.62
N LEU A 42 -14.15 9.38 -2.81
CA LEU A 42 -13.89 8.39 -3.85
C LEU A 42 -12.43 8.43 -4.29
N GLY A 43 -11.86 9.64 -4.45
CA GLY A 43 -10.45 9.88 -4.79
C GLY A 43 -9.52 9.26 -3.77
N THR A 44 -9.75 9.52 -2.49
CA THR A 44 -8.96 8.96 -1.38
C THR A 44 -9.05 7.43 -1.32
N LEU A 45 -10.25 6.86 -1.42
CA LEU A 45 -10.42 5.40 -1.41
C LEU A 45 -9.76 4.75 -2.61
N PHE A 46 -9.93 5.35 -3.80
CA PHE A 46 -9.33 4.86 -5.03
C PHE A 46 -7.80 4.94 -4.95
N ALA A 47 -7.23 6.07 -4.53
CA ALA A 47 -5.80 6.24 -4.31
C ALA A 47 -5.24 5.16 -3.35
N ALA A 48 -5.91 4.90 -2.24
CA ALA A 48 -5.51 3.85 -1.30
C ALA A 48 -5.43 2.46 -1.96
N VAL A 49 -6.41 2.11 -2.80
CA VAL A 49 -6.39 0.85 -3.56
C VAL A 49 -5.29 0.86 -4.62
N VAL A 50 -5.13 1.94 -5.37
CA VAL A 50 -4.16 2.04 -6.47
C VAL A 50 -2.72 1.93 -5.95
N HIS A 51 -2.38 2.58 -4.85
CA HIS A 51 -1.02 2.58 -4.29
C HIS A 51 -0.71 1.34 -3.44
N THR A 52 -1.72 0.60 -2.96
CA THR A 52 -1.49 -0.69 -2.28
C THR A 52 -1.12 -1.81 -3.25
N LEU A 53 -1.65 -1.81 -4.49
CA LEU A 53 -1.31 -2.80 -5.52
C LEU A 53 0.21 -2.91 -5.81
N PRO A 54 0.92 -1.84 -6.19
CA PRO A 54 2.36 -1.90 -6.43
C PRO A 54 3.12 -2.22 -5.14
N PHE A 55 2.65 -1.77 -3.97
CA PHE A 55 3.26 -2.15 -2.69
C PHE A 55 3.23 -3.67 -2.48
N PHE A 56 2.07 -4.32 -2.67
CA PHE A 56 1.95 -5.78 -2.59
C PHE A 56 2.80 -6.48 -3.64
N PHE A 57 2.87 -5.96 -4.86
CA PHE A 57 3.74 -6.51 -5.91
C PHE A 57 5.22 -6.45 -5.52
N LEU A 58 5.70 -5.30 -5.04
CA LEU A 58 7.10 -5.12 -4.64
C LEU A 58 7.47 -6.02 -3.46
N MET A 59 6.57 -6.10 -2.47
CA MET A 59 6.76 -6.97 -1.31
C MET A 59 6.68 -8.46 -1.67
N GLY A 60 5.71 -8.84 -2.49
CA GLY A 60 5.52 -10.21 -2.97
C GLY A 60 6.70 -10.69 -3.82
N SER A 61 7.20 -9.85 -4.73
CA SER A 61 8.39 -10.16 -5.54
C SER A 61 9.66 -10.32 -4.71
N PHE A 62 9.89 -9.46 -3.70
CA PHE A 62 11.00 -9.63 -2.77
C PHE A 62 10.91 -10.96 -2.01
N TYR A 63 9.70 -11.31 -1.56
CA TYR A 63 9.45 -12.55 -0.85
C TYR A 63 9.79 -13.76 -1.73
N TRP A 64 9.24 -13.79 -2.93
CA TRP A 64 9.45 -14.88 -3.87
C TRP A 64 10.94 -15.04 -4.20
N LEU A 65 11.64 -13.94 -4.52
CA LEU A 65 13.09 -13.97 -4.76
C LEU A 65 13.88 -14.49 -3.56
N LYS A 66 13.49 -14.13 -2.34
CA LYS A 66 14.16 -14.62 -1.13
C LYS A 66 13.96 -16.11 -0.97
N ALA A 67 12.75 -16.61 -1.20
CA ALA A 67 12.47 -18.05 -1.17
C ALA A 67 13.32 -18.79 -2.22
N CYS A 68 13.43 -18.27 -3.45
CA CYS A 68 14.26 -18.86 -4.50
C CYS A 68 15.74 -18.94 -4.11
N VAL A 69 16.32 -17.86 -3.56
CA VAL A 69 17.71 -17.86 -3.10
C VAL A 69 17.93 -18.85 -1.95
N GLN A 70 16.97 -18.95 -1.01
CA GLN A 70 17.13 -19.79 0.17
C GLN A 70 16.82 -21.28 -0.06
N GLN A 71 15.92 -21.61 -0.98
CA GLN A 71 15.37 -22.95 -1.15
C GLN A 71 15.77 -23.63 -2.47
N ALA A 72 16.24 -22.87 -3.45
CA ALA A 72 16.56 -23.37 -4.79
C ALA A 72 17.99 -22.99 -5.23
N GLU A 73 18.89 -22.72 -4.28
CA GLU A 73 20.29 -22.32 -4.53
C GLU A 73 20.41 -21.12 -5.50
N GLY A 74 19.38 -20.25 -5.52
CA GLY A 74 19.36 -19.09 -6.39
C GLY A 74 20.46 -18.07 -6.05
N ASP A 75 20.90 -17.32 -7.05
CA ASP A 75 21.98 -16.34 -6.90
C ASP A 75 21.61 -15.21 -5.90
N PRO A 76 22.36 -15.03 -4.79
CA PRO A 76 22.15 -13.95 -3.82
C PRO A 76 22.17 -12.54 -4.43
N ALA A 77 22.85 -12.34 -5.57
CA ALA A 77 22.88 -11.06 -6.26
C ALA A 77 21.47 -10.60 -6.71
N TRP A 78 20.54 -11.53 -6.93
CA TRP A 78 19.14 -11.21 -7.26
C TRP A 78 18.46 -10.40 -6.15
N LEU A 79 18.72 -10.75 -4.88
CA LEU A 79 18.20 -10.02 -3.73
C LEU A 79 18.83 -8.64 -3.59
N VAL A 80 20.12 -8.51 -3.90
CA VAL A 80 20.82 -7.22 -3.88
C VAL A 80 20.27 -6.30 -4.97
N ARG A 81 20.08 -6.81 -6.20
CA ARG A 81 19.46 -6.07 -7.31
C ARG A 81 18.05 -5.60 -6.95
N HIS A 82 17.21 -6.48 -6.42
CA HIS A 82 15.85 -6.13 -5.99
C HIS A 82 15.83 -5.05 -4.90
N LYS A 83 16.63 -5.23 -3.83
CA LYS A 83 16.73 -4.22 -2.75
C LYS A 83 17.15 -2.86 -3.26
N ARG A 84 18.12 -2.77 -4.17
CA ARG A 84 18.54 -1.50 -4.79
C ARG A 84 17.41 -0.83 -5.56
N TRP A 85 16.60 -1.62 -6.28
CA TRP A 85 15.46 -1.06 -7.02
C TRP A 85 14.29 -0.66 -6.14
N VAL A 86 14.06 -1.36 -5.03
CA VAL A 86 13.06 -0.96 -4.02
C VAL A 86 13.51 0.27 -3.25
N ALA A 87 14.79 0.37 -2.90
CA ALA A 87 15.38 1.55 -2.27
C ALA A 87 15.48 2.76 -3.21
N SER A 88 15.28 2.54 -4.52
CA SER A 88 15.10 3.60 -5.52
C SER A 88 13.83 4.43 -5.20
N PRO A 89 13.58 5.57 -5.87
CA PRO A 89 12.47 6.47 -5.52
C PRO A 89 11.06 5.85 -5.53
N ALA A 90 10.87 4.63 -6.05
CA ALA A 90 9.55 3.98 -6.11
C ALA A 90 8.93 3.70 -4.75
N LEU A 91 9.66 3.13 -3.78
CA LEU A 91 9.05 2.86 -2.46
C LEU A 91 8.80 4.16 -1.67
N PRO A 92 9.74 5.11 -1.58
CA PRO A 92 9.47 6.41 -0.95
C PRO A 92 8.34 7.18 -1.63
N SER A 93 8.22 7.14 -2.96
CA SER A 93 7.13 7.82 -3.67
C SER A 93 5.76 7.16 -3.44
N LEU A 94 5.67 5.83 -3.35
CA LEU A 94 4.43 5.14 -2.99
C LEU A 94 3.95 5.49 -1.57
N LEU A 95 4.87 5.46 -0.61
CA LEU A 95 4.55 5.84 0.77
C LEU A 95 4.22 7.32 0.87
N GLY A 96 4.98 8.18 0.18
CA GLY A 96 4.73 9.61 0.09
C GLY A 96 3.37 9.92 -0.51
N ALA A 97 2.95 9.22 -1.56
CA ALA A 97 1.64 9.40 -2.18
C ALA A 97 0.52 9.08 -1.18
N ALA A 98 0.58 7.93 -0.50
CA ALA A 98 -0.40 7.56 0.51
C ALA A 98 -0.47 8.58 1.67
N LEU A 99 0.69 9.02 2.17
CA LEU A 99 0.75 10.04 3.22
C LEU A 99 0.19 11.39 2.75
N ALA A 100 0.45 11.78 1.50
CA ALA A 100 -0.06 13.01 0.94
C ALA A 100 -1.58 12.97 0.74
N THR A 101 -2.15 11.82 0.37
CA THR A 101 -3.61 11.62 0.35
C THR A 101 -4.22 11.84 1.74
N VAL A 102 -3.60 11.30 2.80
CA VAL A 102 -4.06 11.48 4.18
C VAL A 102 -3.95 12.95 4.61
N ALA A 103 -2.82 13.60 4.31
CA ALA A 103 -2.62 15.02 4.62
C ALA A 103 -3.65 15.92 3.91
N LEU A 104 -3.95 15.62 2.64
CA LEU A 104 -4.98 16.32 1.87
C LEU A 104 -6.36 16.15 2.52
N ALA A 105 -6.73 14.92 2.86
CA ALA A 105 -7.96 14.60 3.58
C ALA A 105 -8.09 15.39 4.89
N LEU A 106 -7.05 15.37 5.72
CA LEU A 106 -7.03 16.08 7.01
C LEU A 106 -7.12 17.60 6.81
N SER A 107 -6.41 18.16 5.84
CA SER A 107 -6.48 19.60 5.56
C SER A 107 -7.85 20.04 5.06
N GLY A 108 -8.56 19.20 4.30
CA GLY A 108 -9.95 19.45 3.90
C GLY A 108 -10.89 19.48 5.09
N GLY A 109 -10.72 18.55 6.03
CA GLY A 109 -11.49 18.54 7.27
C GLY A 109 -11.23 19.76 8.16
N LEU A 110 -9.95 20.12 8.34
CA LEU A 110 -9.58 21.33 9.08
C LEU A 110 -10.11 22.61 8.42
N LEU A 111 -10.18 22.65 7.09
CA LEU A 111 -10.79 23.76 6.36
C LEU A 111 -12.30 23.85 6.64
N SER A 112 -13.03 22.73 6.65
CA SER A 112 -14.47 22.72 6.96
C SER A 112 -14.77 23.16 8.40
N GLU A 113 -13.88 22.86 9.36
CA GLU A 113 -13.99 23.33 10.75
C GLU A 113 -13.57 24.80 10.93
N GLY A 114 -13.13 25.50 9.87
CA GLY A 114 -12.61 26.87 9.97
C GLY A 114 -11.24 26.97 10.65
N ARG A 115 -10.53 25.85 10.80
CA ARG A 115 -9.23 25.74 11.50
C ARG A 115 -8.03 25.79 10.56
N ALA A 116 -8.26 25.70 9.25
CA ALA A 116 -7.24 25.90 8.22
C ALA A 116 -7.75 26.89 7.17
N SER A 117 -6.83 27.60 6.52
CA SER A 117 -7.18 28.49 5.42
C SER A 117 -7.35 27.72 4.11
N ALA A 118 -8.15 28.25 3.18
CA ALA A 118 -8.29 27.68 1.84
C ALA A 118 -6.94 27.60 1.11
N GLY A 119 -6.04 28.58 1.33
CA GLY A 119 -4.68 28.57 0.79
C GLY A 119 -3.84 27.41 1.31
N THR A 120 -3.97 27.07 2.61
CA THR A 120 -3.29 25.91 3.21
C THR A 120 -3.78 24.61 2.57
N HIS A 121 -5.09 24.43 2.43
CA HIS A 121 -5.66 23.24 1.78
C HIS A 121 -5.22 23.13 0.32
N ALA A 122 -5.25 24.24 -0.44
CA ALA A 122 -4.81 24.27 -1.83
C ALA A 122 -3.33 23.92 -1.99
N ALA A 123 -2.46 24.41 -1.09
CA ALA A 123 -1.03 24.06 -1.09
C ALA A 123 -0.81 22.56 -0.81
N VAL A 124 -1.55 21.99 0.15
CA VAL A 124 -1.48 20.54 0.44
C VAL A 124 -2.03 19.72 -0.73
N ALA A 125 -3.11 20.17 -1.38
CA ALA A 125 -3.68 19.52 -2.56
C ALA A 125 -2.69 19.49 -3.72
N LEU A 126 -2.03 20.62 -4.00
CA LEU A 126 -1.00 20.70 -5.03
C LEU A 126 0.19 19.78 -4.72
N ALA A 127 0.67 19.79 -3.47
CA ALA A 127 1.74 18.91 -3.04
C ALA A 127 1.36 17.43 -3.21
N ALA A 128 0.13 17.05 -2.82
CA ALA A 128 -0.36 15.69 -2.99
C ALA A 128 -0.42 15.28 -4.46
N LEU A 129 -0.95 16.13 -5.34
CA LEU A 129 -0.99 15.89 -6.78
C LEU A 129 0.42 15.69 -7.36
N LEU A 130 1.38 16.55 -7.00
CA LEU A 130 2.76 16.44 -7.46
C LEU A 130 3.41 15.12 -7.01
N VAL A 131 3.18 14.69 -5.77
CA VAL A 131 3.69 13.41 -5.27
C VAL A 131 3.05 12.23 -6.00
N HIS A 132 1.77 12.30 -6.33
CA HIS A 132 1.08 11.26 -7.10
C HIS A 132 1.60 11.17 -8.54
N VAL A 133 1.80 12.31 -9.20
CA VAL A 133 2.43 12.39 -10.54
C VAL A 133 3.85 11.83 -10.49
N TYR A 134 4.62 12.16 -9.46
CA TYR A 134 5.96 11.63 -9.26
C TYR A 134 5.95 10.10 -9.07
N ALA A 135 5.04 9.57 -8.25
CA ALA A 135 4.86 8.12 -8.09
C ALA A 135 4.45 7.44 -9.42
N ALA A 136 3.58 8.07 -10.21
CA ALA A 136 3.19 7.62 -11.54
C ALA A 136 4.37 7.47 -12.50
N ALA A 137 5.35 8.38 -12.41
CA ALA A 137 6.56 8.37 -13.22
C ALA A 137 7.58 7.34 -12.70
N CYS A 138 7.78 7.25 -11.39
CA CYS A 138 8.86 6.45 -10.79
C CYS A 138 8.52 4.96 -10.62
N VAL A 139 7.27 4.60 -10.32
CA VAL A 139 6.87 3.22 -9.98
C VAL A 139 6.88 2.27 -11.18
N PRO A 140 6.29 2.61 -12.37
CA PRO A 140 6.24 1.68 -13.50
C PRO A 140 7.62 1.22 -14.04
N PRO A 141 8.65 2.10 -14.14
CA PRO A 141 10.01 1.66 -14.48
C PRO A 141 10.58 0.62 -13.51
N GLN A 142 10.37 0.77 -12.19
CA GLN A 142 10.87 -0.20 -11.22
C GLN A 142 10.09 -1.52 -11.28
N MET A 143 8.77 -1.45 -11.46
CA MET A 143 7.96 -2.66 -11.69
C MET A 143 8.41 -3.43 -12.93
N ARG A 144 8.81 -2.73 -14.01
CA ARG A 144 9.39 -3.37 -15.21
C ARG A 144 10.70 -4.08 -14.92
N ARG A 145 11.64 -3.42 -14.22
CA ARG A 145 12.93 -4.01 -13.83
C ARG A 145 12.75 -5.25 -12.97
N ILE A 146 11.84 -5.18 -11.99
CA ILE A 146 11.53 -6.32 -11.13
C ILE A 146 10.85 -7.43 -11.93
N THR A 147 9.92 -7.11 -12.84
CA THR A 147 9.30 -8.12 -13.71
C THR A 147 10.33 -8.82 -14.59
N ALA A 148 11.29 -8.07 -15.15
CA ALA A 148 12.39 -8.64 -15.93
C ALA A 148 13.26 -9.59 -15.07
N LEU A 149 13.64 -9.17 -13.86
CA LEU A 149 14.38 -10.01 -12.92
C LEU A 149 13.60 -11.27 -12.55
N LEU A 150 12.29 -11.17 -12.28
CA LEU A 150 11.46 -12.35 -12.02
C LEU A 150 11.42 -13.29 -13.23
N GLY A 151 11.48 -12.76 -14.45
CA GLY A 151 11.64 -13.53 -15.68
C GLY A 151 12.98 -14.25 -15.76
N GLU A 152 14.09 -13.55 -15.47
CA GLU A 152 15.43 -14.14 -15.39
C GLU A 152 15.46 -15.28 -14.38
N VAL A 153 14.98 -15.05 -13.16
CA VAL A 153 14.94 -16.06 -12.11
C VAL A 153 14.08 -17.25 -12.51
N ARG A 154 12.90 -17.01 -13.10
CA ARG A 154 12.02 -18.10 -13.55
C ARG A 154 12.68 -18.97 -14.63
N ALA A 155 13.51 -18.39 -15.50
CA ALA A 155 14.24 -19.15 -16.51
C ALA A 155 15.35 -20.03 -15.92
N CYS A 156 15.92 -19.64 -14.77
CA CYS A 156 16.96 -20.39 -14.08
C CYS A 156 16.43 -21.41 -13.07
N LEU A 157 15.12 -21.41 -12.81
CA LEU A 157 14.51 -22.29 -11.83
C LEU A 157 14.04 -23.60 -12.46
N PRO A 158 14.08 -24.72 -11.70
CA PRO A 158 13.49 -25.97 -12.14
C PRO A 158 11.97 -25.83 -12.37
N PRO A 159 11.34 -26.78 -13.09
CA PRO A 159 9.90 -26.79 -13.33
C PRO A 159 9.10 -26.57 -12.04
N ALA A 160 7.95 -25.90 -12.17
CA ALA A 160 7.10 -25.53 -11.02
C ALA A 160 6.75 -26.74 -10.13
N ASP A 161 6.63 -27.92 -10.72
CA ASP A 161 6.27 -29.16 -10.04
C ASP A 161 7.36 -29.63 -9.08
N GLU A 162 8.64 -29.48 -9.47
CA GLU A 162 9.80 -29.75 -8.60
C GLU A 162 9.92 -28.71 -7.48
N LEU A 163 9.63 -27.44 -7.76
CA LEU A 163 9.59 -26.40 -6.72
C LEU A 163 8.46 -26.63 -5.71
N ILE A 164 7.30 -27.10 -6.17
CA ILE A 164 6.17 -27.47 -5.31
C ILE A 164 6.54 -28.70 -4.45
N ALA A 165 7.22 -29.69 -5.03
CA ALA A 165 7.71 -30.85 -4.29
C ALA A 165 8.74 -30.46 -3.22
N ARG A 166 9.72 -29.60 -3.55
CA ARG A 166 10.75 -29.11 -2.62
C ARG A 166 10.17 -28.24 -1.51
N SER A 167 9.21 -27.36 -1.81
CA SER A 167 8.53 -26.51 -0.82
C SER A 167 7.59 -27.28 0.12
N ARG A 168 7.13 -28.48 -0.28
CA ARG A 168 6.38 -29.38 0.61
C ARG A 168 7.27 -30.16 1.58
N SER A 169 8.60 -30.14 1.43
CA SER A 169 9.50 -30.84 2.34
C SER A 169 9.44 -30.27 3.77
N PRO A 170 9.59 -31.11 4.81
CA PRO A 170 9.61 -30.66 6.20
C PRO A 170 10.70 -29.62 6.47
N ALA A 171 11.86 -29.77 5.82
CA ALA A 171 12.98 -28.84 5.91
C ALA A 171 12.67 -27.46 5.31
N ALA A 172 11.96 -27.40 4.18
CA ALA A 172 11.53 -26.14 3.57
C ALA A 172 10.46 -25.42 4.41
N ARG A 173 9.51 -26.15 5.02
CA ARG A 173 8.51 -25.59 5.93
C ARG A 173 9.10 -25.04 7.23
N ALA A 174 10.10 -25.73 7.79
CA ALA A 174 10.81 -25.28 8.99
C ALA A 174 11.74 -24.08 8.73
N ALA A 175 12.26 -23.95 7.50
CA ALA A 175 13.12 -22.84 7.10
C ALA A 175 12.36 -21.63 6.53
N ASP A 176 11.04 -21.74 6.31
CA ASP A 176 10.26 -20.70 5.63
C ASP A 176 10.07 -19.45 6.50
N PRO A 177 10.73 -18.32 6.17
CA PRO A 177 10.57 -17.07 6.91
C PRO A 177 9.22 -16.36 6.62
N THR A 178 8.30 -16.96 5.83
CA THR A 178 6.91 -16.46 5.68
C THR A 178 6.18 -16.34 6.99
N PHE A 179 6.45 -17.23 7.94
CA PHE A 179 5.74 -17.31 9.22
C PHE A 179 5.89 -16.04 10.08
N GLY A 180 6.78 -15.10 9.75
CA GLY A 180 6.87 -13.77 10.38
C GLY A 180 6.30 -12.59 9.57
N ARG A 181 5.78 -12.79 8.34
CA ARG A 181 5.59 -11.71 7.34
C ARG A 181 4.19 -11.14 7.18
N PRO A 182 3.08 -11.92 7.24
CA PRO A 182 1.73 -11.39 7.43
C PRO A 182 1.66 -10.43 8.60
N LEU A 183 2.46 -10.66 9.65
CA LEU A 183 2.57 -9.75 10.79
C LEU A 183 2.90 -8.31 10.36
N ARG A 184 3.95 -8.08 9.57
CA ARG A 184 4.33 -6.72 9.15
C ARG A 184 3.27 -6.09 8.26
N SER A 185 2.77 -6.82 7.27
CA SER A 185 1.72 -6.31 6.38
C SER A 185 0.40 -6.01 7.12
N LEU A 186 -0.02 -6.90 8.03
CA LEU A 186 -1.20 -6.68 8.88
C LEU A 186 -1.00 -5.50 9.83
N LEU A 187 0.19 -5.34 10.41
CA LEU A 187 0.51 -4.18 11.25
C LEU A 187 0.58 -2.86 10.45
N THR A 188 1.05 -2.89 9.21
CA THR A 188 1.03 -1.71 8.32
C THR A 188 -0.39 -1.35 7.86
N LEU A 189 -1.28 -2.35 7.74
CA LEU A 189 -2.68 -2.15 7.40
C LEU A 189 -3.55 -1.80 8.62
N ALA A 190 -3.14 -2.19 9.83
CA ALA A 190 -3.85 -1.94 11.06
C ALA A 190 -4.23 -0.46 11.31
N PRO A 191 -3.42 0.56 10.98
CA PRO A 191 -3.84 1.95 11.12
C PRO A 191 -4.83 2.42 10.04
N GLN A 192 -5.00 1.72 8.91
CA GLN A 192 -5.82 2.17 7.79
C GLN A 192 -7.31 2.37 8.14
N PRO A 193 -7.98 1.48 8.90
CA PRO A 193 -9.34 1.72 9.37
C PRO A 193 -9.44 2.98 10.24
N MET A 194 -8.46 3.22 11.12
CA MET A 194 -8.43 4.44 11.94
C MET A 194 -8.21 5.70 11.10
N LEU A 195 -7.35 5.65 10.10
CA LEU A 195 -7.16 6.77 9.16
C LEU A 195 -8.44 7.06 8.38
N LEU A 196 -9.18 6.02 7.99
CA LEU A 196 -10.49 6.16 7.36
C LEU A 196 -11.52 6.77 8.32
N TRP A 197 -11.52 6.39 9.59
CA TRP A 197 -12.38 7.01 10.60
C TRP A 197 -12.05 8.48 10.79
N LEU A 198 -10.76 8.84 10.93
CA LEU A 198 -10.31 10.23 11.02
C LEU A 198 -10.80 11.03 9.80
N TYR A 199 -10.73 10.44 8.60
CA TYR A 199 -11.29 11.05 7.40
C TYR A 199 -12.81 11.27 7.48
N LEU A 200 -13.59 10.27 7.92
CA LEU A 200 -15.03 10.44 8.05
C LEU A 200 -15.39 11.46 9.15
N ARG A 201 -14.69 11.41 10.27
CA ARG A 201 -14.94 12.29 11.41
C ARG A 201 -14.64 13.75 11.09
N TYR A 202 -13.46 14.01 10.52
CA TYR A 202 -12.98 15.37 10.31
C TYR A 202 -13.27 15.87 8.89
N GLY A 203 -13.29 15.00 7.89
CA GLY A 203 -13.41 15.36 6.47
C GLY A 203 -14.83 15.35 5.89
N THR A 204 -15.86 14.94 6.64
CA THR A 204 -17.25 14.87 6.12
C THR A 204 -18.30 15.56 7.01
N ASP A 205 -17.97 16.70 7.62
CA ASP A 205 -18.87 17.46 8.51
C ASP A 205 -19.57 16.58 9.56
N GLY A 206 -18.80 15.69 10.18
CA GLY A 206 -19.25 14.96 11.35
C GLY A 206 -20.36 13.95 11.07
N LEU A 207 -20.25 13.15 10.00
CA LEU A 207 -20.86 11.81 10.02
C LEU A 207 -20.49 11.20 11.37
N GLY A 208 -21.47 11.08 12.27
CA GLY A 208 -21.30 10.62 13.65
C GLY A 208 -20.90 9.15 13.74
N ALA A 209 -20.22 8.64 12.71
CA ALA A 209 -19.62 7.34 12.62
C ALA A 209 -18.80 7.12 13.89
N PRO A 210 -19.26 6.22 14.77
CA PRO A 210 -18.57 5.99 16.00
C PRO A 210 -17.17 5.43 15.69
N ALA A 211 -16.17 5.75 16.51
CA ALA A 211 -14.80 5.28 16.28
C ALA A 211 -14.65 3.77 16.45
N TRP A 212 -15.54 3.15 17.24
CA TRP A 212 -15.39 1.77 17.69
C TRP A 212 -15.36 0.73 16.57
N PRO A 213 -16.11 0.78 15.44
CA PRO A 213 -16.02 -0.24 14.38
C PRO A 213 -14.65 -0.24 13.70
N PHE A 214 -14.09 0.96 13.50
CA PHE A 214 -12.77 1.14 12.92
C PHE A 214 -11.68 0.71 13.91
N LEU A 215 -11.87 1.01 15.21
CA LEU A 215 -10.95 0.58 16.27
C LEU A 215 -10.94 -0.94 16.37
N LEU A 216 -12.11 -1.58 16.31
CA LEU A 216 -12.26 -3.03 16.29
C LEU A 216 -11.61 -3.64 15.04
N ALA A 217 -11.76 -3.03 13.86
CA ALA A 217 -11.11 -3.52 12.65
C ALA A 217 -9.57 -3.41 12.75
N SER A 218 -9.05 -2.28 13.24
CA SER A 218 -7.63 -2.09 13.53
C SER A 218 -7.12 -3.10 14.56
N LEU A 219 -7.86 -3.28 15.66
CA LEU A 219 -7.52 -4.21 16.73
C LEU A 219 -7.57 -5.66 16.24
N ALA A 220 -8.57 -6.03 15.43
CA ALA A 220 -8.68 -7.36 14.84
C ALA A 220 -7.48 -7.68 13.94
N LEU A 221 -7.02 -6.72 13.13
CA LEU A 221 -5.80 -6.86 12.32
C LEU A 221 -4.56 -7.04 13.20
N VAL A 222 -4.42 -6.28 14.29
CA VAL A 222 -3.32 -6.43 15.27
C VAL A 222 -3.37 -7.78 15.97
N LEU A 223 -4.52 -8.18 16.51
CA LEU A 223 -4.71 -9.46 17.21
C LEU A 223 -4.47 -10.63 16.28
N TRP A 224 -4.92 -10.54 15.03
CA TRP A 224 -4.65 -11.56 14.02
C TRP A 224 -3.16 -11.64 13.71
N ALA A 225 -2.48 -10.50 13.59
CA ALA A 225 -1.04 -10.43 13.41
C ALA A 225 -0.31 -11.11 14.60
N LEU A 226 -0.67 -10.77 15.84
CA LEU A 226 -0.09 -11.36 17.05
C LEU A 226 -0.33 -12.86 17.15
N ARG A 227 -1.55 -13.32 16.88
CA ARG A 227 -1.89 -14.75 16.85
C ARG A 227 -1.11 -15.50 15.78
N TYR A 228 -0.93 -14.88 14.62
CA TYR A 228 -0.12 -15.44 13.55
C TYR A 228 1.35 -15.59 13.98
N ARG A 229 1.92 -14.57 14.63
CA ARG A 229 3.28 -14.62 15.21
C ARG A 229 3.42 -15.70 16.28
N HIS A 230 2.41 -15.91 17.13
CA HIS A 230 2.46 -16.95 18.15
C HIS A 230 2.54 -18.35 17.53
N ARG A 231 1.64 -18.65 16.58
CA ARG A 231 1.63 -19.93 15.86
C ARG A 231 2.93 -20.18 15.09
N ALA A 232 3.51 -19.12 14.55
CA ALA A 232 4.84 -19.18 13.93
C ALA A 232 5.93 -19.59 14.90
N ALA A 233 5.91 -19.05 16.13
CA ALA A 233 6.90 -19.37 17.15
C ALA A 233 6.74 -20.80 17.68
N GLU A 234 5.51 -21.27 17.89
CA GLU A 234 5.22 -22.65 18.29
C GLU A 234 5.70 -23.65 17.23
N ALA A 235 5.47 -23.36 15.95
CA ALA A 235 5.94 -24.20 14.85
C ALA A 235 7.48 -24.27 14.78
N ALA A 236 8.18 -23.21 15.18
CA ALA A 236 9.64 -23.19 15.21
C ALA A 236 10.23 -23.99 16.40
N LEU A 237 9.54 -24.03 17.55
CA LEU A 237 9.96 -24.76 18.74
C LEU A 237 9.68 -26.27 18.64
N GLY A 238 8.69 -26.69 17.85
CA GLY A 238 8.34 -28.09 17.61
C GLY A 238 9.21 -28.81 16.57
N ALA A 239 10.14 -28.12 15.91
CA ALA A 239 11.06 -28.72 14.95
C ALA A 239 12.25 -29.38 15.68
N PRO A 240 12.61 -30.64 15.38
CA PRO A 240 13.74 -31.30 16.03
C PRO A 240 15.05 -30.53 15.77
N PRO A 241 15.97 -30.51 16.74
CA PRO A 241 17.28 -29.88 16.57
C PRO A 241 18.03 -30.54 15.41
N ARG A 242 18.71 -29.72 14.60
CA ARG A 242 19.53 -30.16 13.46
C ARG A 242 20.82 -30.82 13.90
#